data_AF-A0AAV3ZD05-F1
#
_entry.id   AF-A0AAV3ZD05-F1
#
_cell.length_a   1.000
_cell.length_b   1.000
_cell.length_c   1.000
_cell.angle_alpha   90.00
_cell.angle_beta   90.00
_cell.angle_gamma   90.00
#
_symmetry.space_group_name_H-M   'P 1'
#
loop_
_entity.id
_entity.type
_entity.pdbx_description
1 polymer ?
#
loop_
_entity_poly.entity_id
_entity_poly.type
_entity_poly.pdbx_seq_one_letter_code
_entity_poly.pdbx_strand_id
1 'polypeptide(L)'
;MLHATPKAFMHDTSIMCSRENDTRRMLVRLDALMNLSGMCLKQHKSRSLSTRKGNLDKDVCFKVVNQDIPRISREPMKSLERWYDLFLKDTKRGFEA
;
A
#
# COMPACT_ATOMS: atom_id res chain seq x y z
N MET A 1 31.04 -14.14 -22.10
CA MET A 1 29.82 -14.09 -21.28
C MET A 1 29.94 -12.90 -20.33
N LEU A 2 29.27 -11.79 -20.62
CA LEU A 2 29.18 -10.66 -19.69
C LEU A 2 28.20 -11.05 -18.58
N HIS A 3 28.70 -11.31 -17.38
CA HIS A 3 27.85 -11.44 -16.20
C HIS A 3 27.21 -10.08 -15.94
N ALA A 4 25.94 -9.93 -16.31
CA ALA A 4 25.13 -8.81 -15.86
C ALA A 4 25.02 -8.91 -14.33
N THR A 5 25.66 -7.99 -13.62
CA THR A 5 25.52 -7.87 -12.17
C THR A 5 24.04 -7.64 -11.86
N PRO A 6 23.39 -8.45 -11.01
CA PRO A 6 22.01 -8.22 -10.64
C PRO A 6 21.92 -6.85 -9.96
N LYS A 7 21.38 -5.84 -10.65
CA LYS A 7 20.98 -4.60 -10.01
C LYS A 7 19.72 -4.92 -9.22
N ALA A 8 19.85 -5.07 -7.91
CA ALA A 8 18.70 -5.21 -7.03
C ALA A 8 17.94 -3.88 -7.01
N PHE A 9 16.77 -3.84 -7.65
CA PHE A 9 15.85 -2.73 -7.55
C PHE A 9 14.86 -3.00 -6.41
N MET A 10 14.50 -1.96 -5.65
CA MET A 10 13.39 -2.05 -4.70
C MET A 10 12.11 -2.38 -5.47
N HIS A 11 11.45 -3.47 -5.09
CA HIS A 11 10.22 -3.93 -5.73
C HIS A 11 8.95 -3.48 -5.00
N ASP A 12 9.07 -3.16 -3.72
CA ASP A 12 7.96 -2.72 -2.87
C ASP A 12 8.14 -1.27 -2.41
N THR A 13 7.02 -0.55 -2.30
CA THR A 13 6.98 0.82 -1.78
C THR A 13 5.73 0.97 -0.92
N SER A 14 5.89 1.57 0.26
CA SER A 14 4.78 1.89 1.17
C SER A 14 4.60 3.40 1.26
N ILE A 15 3.35 3.86 1.20
CA ILE A 15 2.99 5.27 1.31
C ILE A 15 2.02 5.41 2.48
N MET A 16 2.33 6.33 3.39
CA MET A 16 1.44 6.70 4.49
C MET A 16 1.11 8.18 4.37
N CYS A 17 -0.17 8.52 4.39
CA CYS A 17 -0.63 9.90 4.42
C CYS A 17 -1.68 10.07 5.51
N SER A 18 -1.76 11.26 6.09
CA SER A 18 -2.73 11.57 7.15
C SER A 18 -4.14 11.83 6.61
N ARG A 19 -4.29 12.02 5.29
CA ARG A 19 -5.58 12.35 4.65
C ARG A 19 -5.79 11.50 3.40
N GLU A 20 -7.03 11.05 3.21
CA GLU A 20 -7.44 10.25 2.05
C GLU A 20 -7.17 10.96 0.72
N ASN A 21 -7.49 12.24 0.60
CA ASN A 21 -7.29 13.02 -0.62
C ASN A 21 -5.81 13.12 -1.02
N ASP A 22 -4.91 13.19 -0.04
CA ASP A 22 -3.47 13.25 -0.28
C ASP A 22 -2.97 11.90 -0.79
N THR A 23 -3.46 10.79 -0.23
CA THR A 23 -3.19 9.44 -0.74
C THR A 23 -3.68 9.27 -2.17
N ARG A 24 -4.90 9.71 -2.50
CA ARG A 24 -5.44 9.64 -3.87
C ARG A 24 -4.57 10.40 -4.87
N ARG A 25 -4.20 11.64 -4.54
CA ARG A 25 -3.32 12.48 -5.38
C ARG A 25 -1.93 11.84 -5.53
N MET A 26 -1.39 11.26 -4.46
CA MET A 26 -0.11 10.59 -4.49
C MET A 26 -0.14 9.36 -5.40
N LEU A 27 -1.17 8.51 -5.31
CA LEU A 27 -1.31 7.32 -6.15
C LEU A 27 -1.42 7.66 -7.63
N VAL A 28 -2.17 8.71 -7.99
CA VAL A 28 -2.28 9.19 -9.38
C VAL A 28 -0.91 9.66 -9.90
N ARG A 29 -0.18 10.44 -9.10
CA ARG A 29 1.16 10.92 -9.49
C ARG A 29 2.18 9.79 -9.58
N LEU A 30 2.14 8.85 -8.63
CA LEU A 30 3.02 7.69 -8.65
C LEU A 30 2.75 6.85 -9.90
N ASP A 31 1.49 6.57 -10.23
CA ASP A 31 1.13 5.84 -11.44
C ASP A 31 1.67 6.53 -12.71
N ALA A 32 1.54 7.85 -12.81
CA ALA A 32 2.11 8.63 -13.91
C ALA A 32 3.64 8.51 -13.99
N LEU A 33 4.35 8.60 -12.85
CA LEU A 33 5.81 8.46 -12.79
C LEU A 33 6.28 7.04 -13.15
N MET A 34 5.56 6.02 -12.68
CA MET A 34 5.86 4.62 -13.01
C MET A 34 5.65 4.39 -14.51
N ASN A 35 4.58 4.91 -15.10
CA ASN A 35 4.36 4.81 -16.53
C ASN A 35 5.46 5.52 -17.34
N LEU A 36 5.92 6.70 -16.90
CA LEU A 36 7.04 7.41 -17.54
C LEU A 36 8.36 6.63 -17.46
N SER A 37 8.57 5.83 -16.42
CA SER A 37 9.75 4.96 -16.30
C SER A 37 9.61 3.61 -17.00
N GLY A 38 8.51 3.38 -17.73
CA GLY A 38 8.21 2.10 -18.37
C GLY A 38 7.86 0.98 -17.37
N MET A 39 7.50 1.35 -16.13
CA MET A 39 7.08 0.44 -15.08
C MET A 39 5.56 0.51 -14.87
N CYS A 40 4.99 -0.49 -14.20
CA CYS A 40 3.57 -0.52 -13.89
C CYS A 40 3.33 -1.10 -12.50
N LEU A 41 2.41 -0.48 -11.75
CA LEU A 41 1.95 -0.97 -10.45
C LEU A 41 0.94 -2.10 -10.67
N LYS A 42 1.12 -3.22 -9.97
CA LYS A 42 0.24 -4.38 -10.10
C LYS A 42 -0.85 -4.32 -9.03
N GLN A 43 -2.10 -4.02 -9.39
CA GLN A 43 -3.16 -3.83 -8.38
C GLN A 43 -3.35 -5.04 -7.46
N HIS A 44 -3.29 -6.27 -8.01
CA HIS A 44 -3.45 -7.51 -7.24
C HIS A 44 -2.30 -7.77 -6.24
N LYS A 45 -1.13 -7.15 -6.46
CA LYS A 45 0.02 -7.19 -5.53
C LYS A 45 0.03 -6.02 -4.55
N SER A 46 -0.81 -5.01 -4.77
CA SER A 46 -0.95 -3.87 -3.87
C SER A 46 -1.94 -4.18 -2.76
N ARG A 47 -1.76 -3.53 -1.61
CA ARG A 47 -2.69 -3.57 -0.48
C ARG A 47 -2.89 -2.18 0.07
N SER A 48 -4.10 -1.89 0.52
CA SER A 48 -4.41 -0.62 1.18
C SER A 48 -5.09 -0.81 2.52
N LEU A 49 -4.81 0.15 3.39
CA LEU A 49 -5.31 0.28 4.74
C LEU A 49 -5.62 1.75 4.98
N SER A 50 -6.82 2.03 5.49
CA SER A 50 -7.17 3.34 6.03
C SER A 50 -7.65 3.15 7.46
N THR A 51 -7.24 4.04 8.36
CA THR A 51 -7.68 4.01 9.75
C THR A 51 -8.29 5.34 10.15
N ARG A 52 -9.35 5.28 10.96
CA ARG A 52 -10.02 6.44 11.55
C ARG A 52 -10.23 6.17 13.03
N LYS A 53 -9.69 7.04 13.88
CA LYS A 53 -9.71 6.87 15.35
C LYS A 53 -9.20 5.47 15.78
N GLY A 54 -8.13 5.00 15.15
CA GLY A 54 -7.53 3.69 15.42
C GLY A 54 -8.31 2.47 14.93
N ASN A 55 -9.45 2.64 14.26
CA ASN A 55 -10.21 1.53 13.68
C ASN A 55 -10.05 1.54 12.16
N LEU A 56 -10.10 0.35 11.55
CA LEU A 56 -10.10 0.18 10.10
C LEU A 56 -11.30 0.91 9.48
N ASP A 57 -11.03 1.86 8.58
CA ASP A 57 -12.05 2.57 7.80
C ASP A 57 -12.38 1.72 6.56
N LYS A 58 -13.59 1.12 6.56
CA LYS A 58 -14.04 0.20 5.50
C LYS A 58 -14.68 0.92 4.32
N ASP A 59 -14.92 2.22 4.42
CA ASP A 59 -15.59 2.98 3.36
C ASP A 59 -14.57 3.59 2.39
N VAL A 60 -13.33 3.75 2.85
CA VAL A 60 -12.23 4.24 2.02
C VAL A 60 -11.70 3.15 1.10
N CYS A 61 -11.74 3.42 -0.21
CA CYS A 61 -11.14 2.58 -1.24
C CYS A 61 -10.26 3.41 -2.18
N PHE A 62 -9.01 2.99 -2.33
CA PHE A 62 -8.04 3.62 -3.22
C PHE A 62 -7.94 2.91 -4.55
N LYS A 63 -7.45 3.62 -5.57
CA LYS A 63 -7.25 3.09 -6.92
C LYS A 63 -5.82 3.27 -7.39
N VAL A 64 -5.36 2.33 -8.21
CA VAL A 64 -4.11 2.41 -8.98
C VAL A 64 -4.38 1.84 -10.37
N VAL A 65 -3.83 2.43 -11.43
CA VAL A 65 -4.11 2.01 -12.82
C VAL A 65 -5.64 1.95 -13.10
N ASN A 66 -6.39 2.92 -12.56
CA ASN A 66 -7.87 2.98 -12.60
C ASN A 66 -8.63 1.78 -11.98
N GLN A 67 -7.96 0.89 -11.25
CA GLN A 67 -8.57 -0.27 -10.59
C GLN A 67 -8.49 -0.15 -9.06
N ASP A 68 -9.46 -0.74 -8.37
CA ASP A 68 -9.49 -0.76 -6.91
C ASP A 68 -8.29 -1.54 -6.36
N ILE A 69 -7.60 -0.95 -5.38
CA ILE A 69 -6.58 -1.64 -4.61
C ILE A 69 -7.29 -2.54 -3.59
N PRO A 70 -6.97 -3.85 -3.52
CA PRO A 70 -7.53 -4.73 -2.52
C PRO A 70 -7.30 -4.21 -1.10
N ARG A 71 -8.38 -4.16 -0.33
CA ARG A 71 -8.37 -3.77 1.08
C ARG A 71 -8.04 -4.97 1.94
N ILE A 72 -7.26 -4.78 3.00
CA ILE A 72 -6.96 -5.88 3.95
C ILE A 72 -8.20 -6.47 4.62
N SER A 73 -9.30 -5.71 4.68
CA SER A 73 -10.59 -6.21 5.18
C SER A 73 -11.25 -7.25 4.26
N ARG A 74 -10.91 -7.25 2.97
CA ARG A 74 -11.46 -8.16 1.95
C ARG A 74 -10.45 -9.22 1.55
N GLU A 75 -9.20 -8.81 1.36
CA GLU A 75 -8.07 -9.69 1.06
C GLU A 75 -6.99 -9.52 2.13
N PRO A 76 -7.12 -10.26 3.25
CA PRO A 76 -6.11 -10.29 4.30
C PRO A 76 -4.72 -10.60 3.75
N MET A 77 -3.70 -10.07 4.40
CA MET A 77 -2.31 -10.29 4.01
C MET A 77 -1.46 -10.69 5.21
N LYS A 78 -0.45 -11.52 4.97
CA LYS A 78 0.58 -11.87 5.96
C LYS A 78 1.85 -11.09 5.67
N SER A 79 2.43 -10.45 6.68
CA SER A 79 3.71 -9.75 6.59
C SER A 79 4.49 -9.94 7.89
N LEU A 80 5.77 -10.29 7.79
CA LEU A 80 6.65 -10.59 8.94
C LEU A 80 5.96 -11.50 9.97
N GLU A 81 5.41 -12.62 9.49
CA GLU A 81 4.68 -13.61 10.28
C GLU A 81 3.34 -13.16 10.88
N ARG A 82 2.99 -11.88 10.79
CA ARG A 82 1.74 -11.32 11.30
C ARG A 82 0.67 -11.24 10.23
N TRP A 83 -0.55 -11.63 10.57
CA TRP A 83 -1.73 -11.42 9.74
C TRP A 83 -2.31 -10.02 9.94
N TYR A 84 -2.65 -9.38 8.83
CA TYR A 84 -3.34 -8.10 8.76
C TYR A 84 -4.66 -8.32 8.04
N ASP A 85 -5.75 -8.14 8.77
CA ASP A 85 -7.11 -8.43 8.30
C ASP A 85 -8.10 -7.39 8.81
N LEU A 86 -9.40 -7.72 8.75
CA LEU A 86 -10.49 -6.84 9.19
C LEU A 86 -10.50 -6.52 10.71
N PHE A 87 -9.71 -7.23 11.51
CA PHE A 87 -9.61 -7.03 12.97
C PHE A 87 -8.44 -6.11 13.35
N LEU A 88 -7.70 -5.57 12.38
CA LEU A 88 -6.63 -4.61 12.64
C LEU A 88 -7.18 -3.37 13.39
N LYS A 89 -6.55 -3.08 14.53
CA LYS A 89 -6.82 -1.91 15.35
C LYS A 89 -5.51 -1.26 15.77
N ASP A 90 -5.48 0.05 15.66
CA ASP A 90 -4.38 0.93 16.08
C ASP A 90 -4.90 1.90 17.16
N THR A 91 -5.39 1.33 18.26
CA THR A 91 -6.00 2.07 19.37
C THR A 91 -5.10 2.16 20.59
N LYS A 92 -3.96 1.47 20.59
CA LYS A 92 -2.98 1.49 21.67
C LYS A 92 -1.80 2.34 21.21
N ARG A 93 -1.52 3.46 21.88
CA ARG A 93 -0.22 4.13 21.73
C ARG A 93 0.85 3.10 22.09
N GLY A 94 1.86 2.94 21.24
CA GLY A 94 3.05 2.18 21.61
C GLY A 94 3.55 2.73 22.95
N PHE A 95 3.78 1.86 23.92
CA PHE A 95 4.59 2.26 25.07
C PHE A 95 5.98 2.55 24.50
N GLU A 96 6.36 3.83 24.49
CA GLU A 96 7.78 4.19 24.43
C GLU A 96 8.40 3.64 25.73
N ALA A 97 9.26 2.65 25.58
CA ALA A 97 10.08 2.13 26.67
C ALA A 97 11.30 3.04 26.88
#